data_AF-A0A3D1IFG4-F1
#
_entry.id   AF-A0A3D1IFG4-F1
#
_cell.length_a   1.000
_cell.length_b   1.000
_cell.length_c   1.000
_cell.angle_alpha   90.00
_cell.angle_beta   90.00
_cell.angle_gamma   90.00
#
_symmetry.space_group_name_H-M   'P 1'
#
loop_
_entity.id
_entity.type
_entity.pdbx_description
1 polymer ?
#
loop_
_entity_poly.entity_id
_entity_poly.type
_entity_poly.pdbx_seq_one_letter_code
_entity_poly.pdbx_strand_id
1 'polypeptide(L)'
;MPTRVAPATLASIALSCALLAPPAATAQIDRVADPTWTTPRTSDGQPDLQGLWGNKTITPTERPDSAGGRAYLTDEEMAAANRRRVQSLRDQDAAPAQRTSAGGQLGAYGSYWLDSGDTVLSTGQTSLIVD
;
A
#
# COMPACT_ATOMS: atom_id res chain seq x y z
N MET A 1 -19.60 -0.55 -63.69
CA MET A 1 -20.18 -1.42 -62.67
C MET A 1 -19.46 -1.18 -61.35
N PRO A 2 -20.08 -0.61 -60.31
CA PRO A 2 -19.45 -0.48 -59.01
C PRO A 2 -19.57 -1.79 -58.22
N THR A 3 -18.43 -2.36 -57.83
CA THR A 3 -18.33 -3.52 -56.94
C THR A 3 -18.81 -3.13 -55.54
N ARG A 4 -19.95 -3.68 -55.12
CA ARG A 4 -20.47 -3.54 -53.76
C ARG A 4 -19.65 -4.45 -52.83
N VAL A 5 -18.88 -3.86 -51.92
CA VAL A 5 -18.23 -4.60 -50.83
C VAL A 5 -19.32 -5.08 -49.89
N ALA A 6 -19.39 -6.39 -49.65
CA ALA A 6 -20.43 -7.01 -48.83
C ALA A 6 -20.29 -6.59 -47.35
N PRO A 7 -21.40 -6.41 -46.60
CA PRO A 7 -21.37 -6.01 -45.19
C PRO A 7 -20.76 -7.07 -44.26
N ALA A 8 -20.56 -8.29 -44.74
CA ALA A 8 -19.99 -9.39 -43.96
C ALA A 8 -18.50 -9.22 -43.63
N THR A 9 -17.72 -8.57 -44.50
CA THR A 9 -16.27 -8.39 -44.29
C THR A 9 -15.92 -7.31 -43.26
N LEU A 10 -16.83 -6.36 -42.98
CA LEU A 10 -16.67 -5.36 -41.92
C LEU A 10 -17.00 -5.92 -40.53
N ALA A 11 -17.93 -6.88 -40.45
CA ALA A 11 -18.30 -7.52 -39.18
C ALA A 11 -17.17 -8.39 -38.59
N SER A 12 -16.37 -9.03 -39.44
CA SER A 12 -15.26 -9.89 -38.99
C SER A 12 -14.07 -9.11 -38.41
N ILE A 13 -13.81 -7.89 -38.89
CA ILE A 13 -12.72 -7.05 -38.38
C ILE A 13 -13.09 -6.44 -37.02
N ALA A 14 -14.37 -6.07 -36.82
CA ALA A 14 -14.84 -5.56 -35.54
C ALA A 14 -14.80 -6.62 -34.42
N LEU A 15 -14.99 -7.90 -34.76
CA LEU A 15 -14.94 -9.00 -33.79
C LEU A 15 -13.50 -9.36 -33.37
N SER A 16 -12.52 -9.16 -34.26
CA SER A 16 -11.10 -9.42 -33.94
C SER A 16 -10.46 -8.35 -33.05
N CYS A 17 -10.94 -7.10 -33.08
CA CYS A 17 -10.46 -6.04 -32.16
C CYS A 17 -10.98 -6.18 -30.72
N ALA A 18 -12.07 -6.93 -30.50
CA ALA A 18 -12.65 -7.10 -29.16
C ALA A 18 -11.90 -8.12 -28.28
N LEU A 19 -11.04 -8.98 -28.87
CA LEU A 19 -10.32 -10.03 -28.15
C LEU A 19 -8.89 -9.63 -27.71
N LEU A 20 -8.46 -8.41 -28.01
CA LEU A 20 -7.15 -7.86 -27.58
C LEU A 20 -7.28 -6.88 -26.40
N ALA A 21 -8.34 -7.00 -25.59
CA ALA A 21 -8.39 -6.29 -24.33
C ALA A 21 -7.36 -6.92 -23.36
N PRO A 22 -6.34 -6.19 -22.89
CA PRO A 22 -5.49 -6.69 -21.82
C PRO A 22 -6.38 -7.05 -20.62
N PRO A 23 -6.13 -8.18 -19.94
CA PRO A 23 -6.88 -8.49 -18.72
C PRO A 23 -6.75 -7.30 -17.78
N ALA A 24 -7.89 -6.79 -17.32
CA ALA A 24 -7.88 -5.75 -16.29
C ALA A 24 -7.07 -6.28 -15.12
N ALA A 25 -5.97 -5.61 -14.78
CA ALA A 25 -5.21 -5.90 -13.58
C ALA A 25 -6.12 -5.62 -12.37
N THR A 26 -6.80 -6.64 -11.86
CA THR A 26 -7.72 -6.56 -10.72
C THR A 26 -6.97 -6.49 -9.38
N ALA A 27 -5.74 -5.99 -9.37
CA ALA A 27 -4.94 -5.80 -8.16
C ALA A 27 -5.25 -4.47 -7.43
N GLN A 28 -6.26 -3.71 -7.87
CA GLN A 28 -6.59 -2.44 -7.24
C GLN A 28 -7.39 -2.67 -5.95
N ILE A 29 -6.83 -2.18 -4.85
CA ILE A 29 -7.36 -2.33 -3.51
C ILE A 29 -8.53 -1.37 -3.33
N ASP A 30 -9.76 -1.87 -3.46
CA ASP A 30 -10.98 -1.09 -3.28
C ASP A 30 -11.11 -0.43 -1.90
N ARG A 31 -10.38 -0.91 -0.89
CA ARG A 31 -10.57 -0.50 0.51
C ARG A 31 -10.22 0.97 0.81
N VAL A 32 -9.39 1.62 -0.01
CA VAL A 32 -8.91 3.00 0.25
C VAL A 32 -9.00 3.92 -0.97
N ALA A 33 -9.44 3.41 -2.13
CA ALA A 33 -9.59 4.25 -3.31
C ALA A 33 -10.73 5.27 -3.09
N ASP A 34 -10.42 6.56 -3.09
CA ASP A 34 -11.43 7.62 -3.15
C ASP A 34 -11.90 7.75 -4.60
N PRO A 35 -13.16 7.41 -4.92
CA PRO A 35 -13.67 7.47 -6.28
C PRO A 35 -13.76 8.89 -6.84
N THR A 36 -13.63 9.91 -5.99
CA THR A 36 -13.66 11.32 -6.38
C THR A 36 -12.28 11.96 -6.48
N TRP A 37 -11.22 11.21 -6.20
CA TRP A 37 -9.86 11.73 -6.28
C TRP A 37 -9.47 12.07 -7.72
N THR A 38 -8.84 13.24 -7.89
CA THR A 38 -8.27 13.68 -9.17
C THR A 38 -6.82 14.08 -8.97
N THR A 39 -5.96 13.82 -9.97
CA THR A 39 -4.53 14.12 -9.87
C THR A 39 -4.29 15.63 -9.76
N PRO A 40 -3.72 16.13 -8.65
CA PRO A 40 -3.36 17.54 -8.51
C PRO A 40 -2.40 17.97 -9.63
N ARG A 41 -2.52 19.22 -10.07
CA ARG A 41 -1.71 19.76 -11.18
C ARG A 41 -1.03 21.07 -10.77
N THR A 42 0.19 21.26 -11.26
CA THR A 42 0.93 22.53 -11.17
C THR A 42 0.32 23.58 -12.11
N SER A 43 0.75 24.84 -11.99
CA SER A 43 0.25 25.94 -12.83
C SER A 43 0.54 25.77 -14.32
N ASP A 44 1.56 24.99 -14.68
CA ASP A 44 1.92 24.61 -16.05
C ASP A 44 1.30 23.26 -16.49
N GLY A 45 0.42 22.67 -15.67
CA GLY A 45 -0.40 21.51 -16.03
C GLY A 45 0.24 20.13 -15.81
N GLN A 46 1.44 20.07 -15.24
CA GLN A 46 2.09 18.80 -14.88
C GLN A 46 1.46 18.19 -13.62
N PRO A 47 1.54 16.86 -13.41
CA PRO A 47 1.19 16.25 -12.13
C PRO A 47 1.98 16.89 -10.99
N ASP A 48 1.28 17.36 -9.98
CA ASP A 48 1.91 17.92 -8.80
C ASP A 48 2.28 16.79 -7.83
N LEU A 49 3.58 16.50 -7.75
CA LEU A 49 4.17 15.52 -6.85
C LEU A 49 4.77 16.19 -5.59
N GLN A 50 4.49 17.47 -5.37
CA GLN A 50 4.87 18.16 -4.14
C GLN A 50 4.03 17.65 -2.98
N GLY A 51 4.54 17.80 -1.76
CA GLY A 51 3.85 17.40 -0.54
C GLY A 51 4.74 16.62 0.42
N LEU A 52 4.10 16.10 1.47
CA LEU A 52 4.77 15.26 2.46
C LEU A 52 4.60 13.80 2.07
N TRP A 53 5.73 13.16 1.75
CA TRP A 53 5.80 11.75 1.45
C TRP A 53 6.46 11.03 2.63
N GLY A 54 5.86 9.93 3.09
CA GLY A 54 6.40 9.12 4.17
C GLY A 54 5.92 7.68 4.04
N ASN A 55 6.77 6.75 4.46
CA ASN A 55 6.49 5.30 4.49
C ASN A 55 6.36 4.79 5.93
N LYS A 56 5.97 5.67 6.85
CA LYS A 56 5.90 5.39 8.29
C LYS A 56 4.77 4.39 8.58
N THR A 57 5.08 3.10 8.50
CA THR A 57 4.14 2.01 8.77
C THR A 57 4.83 0.82 9.44
N ILE A 58 4.06 0.03 10.18
CA ILE A 58 4.49 -1.27 10.71
C ILE A 58 4.13 -2.44 9.78
N THR A 59 3.52 -2.19 8.62
CA THR A 59 3.32 -3.22 7.60
C THR A 59 4.69 -3.67 7.07
N PRO A 60 5.00 -4.98 7.11
CA PRO A 60 6.31 -5.47 6.70
C PRO A 60 6.49 -5.37 5.17
N THR A 61 7.74 -5.27 4.73
CA THR A 61 8.06 -5.25 3.29
C THR A 61 7.57 -6.53 2.60
N GLU A 62 7.89 -7.68 3.18
CA GLU A 62 7.47 -9.00 2.71
C GLU A 62 6.43 -9.61 3.63
N ARG A 63 5.59 -10.48 3.06
CA ARG A 63 4.50 -11.13 3.77
C ARG A 63 5.06 -12.16 4.75
N PRO A 64 4.77 -12.05 6.07
CA PRO A 64 5.24 -13.02 7.03
C PRO A 64 4.47 -14.34 6.90
N ASP A 65 5.13 -15.46 7.18
CA ASP A 65 4.51 -16.80 7.18
C ASP A 65 3.28 -16.88 8.10
N SER A 66 3.30 -16.13 9.20
CA SER A 66 2.19 -16.04 10.16
C SER A 66 0.90 -15.47 9.56
N ALA A 67 0.99 -14.74 8.44
CA ALA A 67 -0.19 -14.28 7.71
C ALA A 67 -0.86 -15.42 6.92
N GLY A 68 -0.22 -16.59 6.77
CA GLY A 68 -0.79 -17.77 6.12
C GLY A 68 -1.25 -17.52 4.68
N GLY A 69 -0.56 -16.63 3.96
CA GLY A 69 -0.95 -16.21 2.60
C GLY A 69 -2.12 -15.22 2.52
N ARG A 70 -2.76 -14.85 3.64
CA ARG A 70 -3.91 -13.92 3.64
C ARG A 70 -3.48 -12.52 3.20
N ALA A 71 -3.98 -12.05 2.06
CA ALA A 71 -3.67 -10.75 1.46
C ALA A 71 -3.86 -9.55 2.42
N TYR A 72 -4.88 -9.62 3.27
CA TYR A 72 -5.35 -8.50 4.06
C TYR A 72 -5.66 -8.89 5.52
N LEU A 73 -5.52 -7.91 6.39
CA LEU A 73 -6.02 -7.91 7.76
C LEU A 73 -7.50 -7.52 7.79
N THR A 74 -8.20 -7.95 8.84
CA THR A 74 -9.50 -7.37 9.21
C THR A 74 -9.32 -6.03 9.93
N ASP A 75 -10.39 -5.25 10.03
CA ASP A 75 -10.35 -3.93 10.68
C ASP A 75 -10.02 -4.07 12.18
N GLU A 76 -10.51 -5.12 12.83
CA GLU A 76 -10.19 -5.45 14.22
C GLU A 76 -8.72 -5.83 14.39
N GLU A 77 -8.17 -6.62 13.47
CA GLU A 77 -6.76 -7.01 13.47
C GLU A 77 -5.84 -5.80 13.28
N MET A 78 -6.19 -4.88 12.36
CA MET A 78 -5.47 -3.63 12.15
C MET A 78 -5.51 -2.77 13.41
N ALA A 79 -6.69 -2.55 13.98
CA ALA A 79 -6.85 -1.75 15.19
C ALA A 79 -6.08 -2.36 16.38
N ALA A 80 -6.08 -3.68 16.50
CA ALA A 80 -5.32 -4.38 17.53
C ALA A 80 -3.79 -4.28 17.31
N ALA A 81 -3.31 -4.35 16.07
CA ALA A 81 -1.89 -4.17 15.74
C ALA A 81 -1.43 -2.75 16.08
N ASN A 82 -2.19 -1.73 15.66
CA ASN A 82 -1.88 -0.33 15.92
C ASN A 82 -1.86 -0.03 17.42
N ARG A 83 -2.86 -0.49 18.18
CA ARG A 83 -2.89 -0.32 19.64
C ARG A 83 -1.70 -0.98 20.32
N ARG A 84 -1.38 -2.22 19.95
CA ARG A 84 -0.21 -2.94 20.51
C ARG A 84 1.09 -2.18 20.24
N ARG A 85 1.24 -1.65 19.03
CA ARG A 85 2.44 -0.89 18.65
C ARG A 85 2.58 0.40 19.45
N VAL A 86 1.51 1.21 19.53
CA VAL A 86 1.50 2.45 20.32
C VAL A 86 1.82 2.17 21.79
N GLN A 87 1.24 1.11 22.36
CA GLN A 87 1.52 0.75 23.75
C GLN A 87 2.99 0.35 23.94
N SER A 88 3.52 -0.51 23.07
CA SER A 88 4.93 -0.93 23.12
C SER A 88 5.90 0.26 23.03
N LEU A 89 5.58 1.26 22.21
CA LEU A 89 6.38 2.48 22.11
C LEU A 89 6.37 3.29 23.40
N ARG A 90 5.18 3.47 24.00
CA ARG A 90 5.04 4.17 25.28
C ARG A 90 5.78 3.46 26.41
N ASP A 91 5.68 2.13 26.46
CA ASP A 91 6.37 1.33 27.47
C ASP A 91 7.90 1.42 27.31
N GLN A 92 8.39 1.42 26.07
CA GLN A 92 9.81 1.62 25.76
C GLN A 92 10.30 3.00 26.21
N ASP A 93 9.54 4.06 25.90
CA ASP A 93 9.95 5.43 26.22
C ASP A 93 9.80 5.77 27.72
N ALA A 94 8.89 5.10 28.43
CA ALA A 94 8.71 5.24 29.87
C ALA A 94 9.67 4.37 30.70
N ALA A 95 10.44 3.48 30.06
CA ALA A 95 11.34 2.58 30.75
C ALA A 95 12.43 3.36 31.51
N PRO A 96 12.78 2.96 32.75
CA PRO A 96 13.81 3.64 33.52
C PRO A 96 15.18 3.51 32.85
N ALA A 97 15.99 4.56 32.94
CA ALA A 97 17.36 4.54 32.45
C ALA A 97 18.15 3.40 33.12
N GLN A 98 18.76 2.54 32.30
CA GLN A 98 19.61 1.46 32.77
C GLN A 98 21.08 1.81 32.60
N ARG A 99 21.92 1.44 33.56
CA ARG A 99 23.36 1.60 33.43
C ARG A 99 23.88 0.64 32.37
N THR A 100 24.55 1.18 31.36
CA THR A 100 25.23 0.37 30.34
C THR A 100 26.34 -0.47 30.96
N SER A 101 26.37 -1.76 30.64
CA SER A 101 27.44 -2.70 31.01
C SER A 101 28.19 -3.18 29.76
N ALA A 102 29.45 -3.56 29.92
CA ALA A 102 30.24 -4.11 28.83
C ALA A 102 29.59 -5.39 28.28
N GLY A 103 29.38 -5.45 26.96
CA GLY A 103 28.68 -6.54 26.28
C GLY A 103 27.14 -6.45 26.32
N GLY A 104 26.57 -5.45 27.01
CA GLY A 104 25.14 -5.17 27.01
C GLY A 104 24.67 -4.32 25.84
N GLN A 105 23.35 -4.30 25.60
CA GLN A 105 22.76 -3.36 24.65
C GLN A 105 22.94 -1.93 25.15
N LEU A 106 23.49 -1.06 24.31
CA LEU A 106 23.76 0.34 24.62
C LEU A 106 22.46 1.17 24.79
N GLY A 107 21.31 0.59 24.47
CA GLY A 107 20.05 1.30 24.26
C GLY A 107 20.05 2.05 22.93
N ALA A 108 18.89 2.63 22.59
CA ALA A 108 18.71 3.49 21.43
C ALA A 108 18.08 4.82 21.85
N TYR A 109 17.86 5.71 20.89
CA TYR A 109 17.07 6.93 21.09
C TYR A 109 15.63 6.60 21.52
N GLY A 110 14.97 7.59 22.13
CA GLY A 110 13.52 7.53 22.32
C GLY A 110 12.81 7.29 20.99
N SER A 111 11.72 6.55 21.03
CA SER A 111 11.08 6.00 19.84
C SER A 111 10.59 7.06 18.85
N TYR A 112 10.26 8.24 19.36
CA TYR A 112 9.85 9.42 18.60
C TYR A 112 10.93 9.94 17.63
N TRP A 113 12.21 9.58 17.81
CA TRP A 113 13.28 9.91 16.87
C TRP A 113 13.46 8.92 15.72
N LEU A 114 12.90 7.72 15.81
CA LEU A 114 13.27 6.59 14.94
C LEU A 114 12.33 6.36 13.74
N ASP A 115 11.32 7.21 13.57
CA ASP A 115 10.30 7.17 12.51
C ASP A 115 9.74 5.76 12.20
N SER A 116 9.65 4.91 13.22
CA SER A 116 9.45 3.46 13.02
C SER A 116 8.00 3.06 12.74
N GLY A 117 7.09 4.01 12.66
CA GLY A 117 5.65 3.79 12.52
C GLY A 117 4.92 3.19 13.72
N ASP A 118 3.62 3.49 13.73
CA ASP A 118 2.65 3.04 14.75
C ASP A 118 1.37 2.45 14.15
N THR A 119 1.22 2.50 12.82
CA THR A 119 0.04 2.02 12.11
C THR A 119 0.40 1.08 10.96
N VAL A 120 -0.40 0.04 10.74
CA VAL A 120 -0.41 -0.71 9.46
C VAL A 120 -1.03 0.15 8.36
N LEU A 121 -0.76 -0.18 7.10
CA LEU A 121 -1.40 0.47 5.96
C LEU A 121 -2.93 0.47 6.10
N SER A 122 -3.58 1.58 5.73
CA SER A 122 -5.04 1.71 5.74
C SER A 122 -5.73 0.72 4.80
N THR A 123 -5.01 0.23 3.79
CA THR A 123 -5.44 -0.85 2.88
C THR A 123 -5.57 -2.19 3.61
N GLY A 124 -4.97 -2.33 4.78
CA GLY A 124 -4.92 -3.57 5.55
C GLY A 124 -4.02 -4.63 4.93
N GLN A 125 -3.20 -4.30 3.92
CA GLN A 125 -2.26 -5.26 3.34
C GLN A 125 -1.30 -5.79 4.41
N THR A 126 -1.05 -7.10 4.36
CA THR A 126 -0.09 -7.75 5.26
C THR A 126 1.36 -7.63 4.76
N SER A 127 1.59 -7.01 3.60
CA SER A 127 2.92 -6.75 3.02
C SER A 127 2.90 -5.51 2.14
N LEU A 128 4.04 -4.81 2.02
CA LEU A 128 4.20 -3.71 1.05
C LEU A 128 4.36 -4.24 -0.38
N ILE A 129 5.09 -5.35 -0.55
CA ILE A 129 5.25 -6.01 -1.84
C ILE A 129 4.04 -6.92 -2.08
N VAL A 130 3.44 -6.77 -3.26
CA VAL A 130 2.36 -7.60 -3.81
C VAL A 130 2.79 -8.15 -5.16
N ASP A 131 2.34 -9.34 -5.51
CA ASP A 131 2.53 -10.00 -6.82
C ASP A 131 1.34 -9.70 -7.74
#